data_AF-A0A202E141-F1
#
_entry.id   AF-A0A202E141-F1
#
_cell.length_a   1.000
_cell.length_b   1.000
_cell.length_c   1.000
_cell.angle_alpha   90.00
_cell.angle_beta   90.00
_cell.angle_gamma   90.00
#
_symmetry.space_group_name_H-M   'P 1'
#
loop_
_entity.id
_entity.type
_entity.pdbx_description
1 polymer ?
#
loop_
_entity_poly.entity_id
_entity_poly.type
_entity_poly.pdbx_seq_one_letter_code
_entity_poly.pdbx_strand_id
1 'polypeptide(L)'
;MLKDFFDGFQHNFLGFNYFLKNKNLWKFAFIPLLINISLLFLLVSLYVGYFDVVFTSISKPIIGWDIKDPSNFLWTILDSALWLVRGVIKIIFFILCLMIIFVLVYFISSIINSPFYEVLAEKVLIKHGLLSEEPFKFNLFLKSVLHSLKIEFSKIFLFVFVSLGLFVMSWVPIVGPLFSLLGILFTSWTFAMGLSTYPMVLKRASFNDVLGWSSQNKFRLIGFGLPAIIPFFGLLIMNFQVVGGTLIYIKATSNKRS
;
A
#
# COMPACT_ATOMS: atom_id res chain seq x y z
N MET A 1 19.70 2.86 19.93
CA MET A 1 18.26 2.51 19.98
C MET A 1 17.36 3.74 19.89
N LEU A 2 17.17 4.53 20.96
CA LEU A 2 16.31 5.73 20.93
C LEU A 2 16.78 6.77 19.89
N LYS A 3 18.08 7.06 19.87
CA LYS A 3 18.69 7.96 18.86
C LYS A 3 18.40 7.49 17.44
N ASP A 4 18.53 6.19 17.16
CA ASP A 4 18.29 5.62 15.83
C ASP A 4 16.82 5.70 15.43
N PHE A 5 15.91 5.50 16.39
CA PHE A 5 14.47 5.65 16.19
C PHE A 5 14.10 7.08 15.82
N PHE A 6 14.56 8.07 16.59
CA PHE A 6 14.29 9.48 16.28
C PHE A 6 14.96 9.92 14.97
N ASP A 7 16.18 9.44 14.71
CA ASP A 7 16.86 9.63 13.43
C ASP A 7 15.98 9.09 12.29
N GLY A 8 15.48 7.87 12.40
CA GLY A 8 14.55 7.27 11.43
C GLY A 8 13.28 8.10 11.22
N PHE A 9 12.64 8.53 12.31
CA PHE A 9 11.45 9.38 12.24
C PHE A 9 11.74 10.70 11.50
N GLN A 10 12.87 11.35 11.78
CA GLN A 10 13.29 12.58 11.10
C GLN A 10 13.50 12.41 9.59
N HIS A 11 13.83 11.21 9.10
CA HIS A 11 13.99 10.97 7.67
C HIS A 11 12.68 11.10 6.87
N ASN A 12 11.51 11.03 7.52
CA ASN A 12 10.25 11.40 6.86
C ASN A 12 10.27 12.88 6.42
N PHE A 13 10.71 13.77 7.31
CA PHE A 13 10.83 15.20 7.03
C PHE A 13 12.01 15.52 6.11
N LEU A 14 13.14 14.82 6.26
CA LEU A 14 14.28 14.98 5.34
C LEU A 14 13.91 14.54 3.92
N GLY A 15 13.19 13.43 3.78
CA GLY A 15 12.68 12.96 2.49
C GLY A 15 11.74 13.98 1.85
N PHE A 16 10.80 14.52 2.63
CA PHE A 16 9.90 15.59 2.19
C PHE A 16 10.65 16.85 1.74
N ASN A 17 11.56 17.37 2.57
CA ASN A 17 12.34 18.56 2.25
C ASN A 17 13.25 18.34 1.04
N TYR A 18 13.87 17.15 0.92
CA TYR A 18 14.67 16.79 -0.24
C TYR A 18 13.82 16.75 -1.50
N PHE A 19 12.64 16.13 -1.44
CA PHE A 19 11.72 16.04 -2.56
C PHE A 19 11.27 17.44 -3.04
N LEU A 20 10.93 18.34 -2.12
CA LEU A 20 10.53 19.72 -2.47
C LEU A 20 11.67 20.52 -3.13
N LYS A 21 12.90 20.36 -2.67
CA LYS A 21 14.08 21.03 -3.26
C LYS A 21 14.42 20.51 -4.66
N ASN A 22 14.04 19.28 -4.98
CA ASN A 22 14.40 18.60 -6.22
C ASN A 22 13.22 18.51 -7.18
N LYS A 23 12.88 19.62 -7.85
CA LYS A 23 11.74 19.71 -8.79
C LYS A 23 11.76 18.66 -9.90
N ASN A 24 12.93 18.19 -10.31
CA ASN A 24 13.07 17.12 -11.30
C ASN A 24 12.46 15.78 -10.86
N LEU A 25 12.29 15.55 -9.56
CA LEU A 25 11.64 14.35 -9.01
C LEU A 25 10.12 14.40 -9.10
N TRP A 26 9.53 15.61 -9.20
CA TRP A 26 8.09 15.79 -9.09
C TRP A 26 7.32 15.08 -10.20
N LYS A 27 7.86 15.05 -11.43
CA LYS A 27 7.25 14.31 -12.54
C LYS A 27 7.01 12.84 -12.21
N PHE A 28 7.93 12.20 -11.48
CA PHE A 28 7.81 10.78 -11.11
C PHE A 28 6.78 10.54 -10.00
N ALA A 29 6.39 11.57 -9.26
CA ALA A 29 5.31 11.49 -8.27
C ALA A 29 3.94 11.87 -8.85
N PHE A 30 3.90 12.90 -9.71
CA PHE A 30 2.64 13.39 -10.29
C PHE A 30 2.07 12.47 -11.38
N ILE A 31 2.91 11.83 -12.20
CA ILE A 31 2.45 10.90 -13.23
C ILE A 31 1.63 9.74 -12.64
N PRO A 32 2.14 8.94 -11.67
CA PRO A 32 1.36 7.85 -11.08
C PRO A 32 0.12 8.36 -10.35
N LEU A 33 0.20 9.52 -9.70
CA LEU A 33 -0.96 10.13 -9.05
C LEU A 33 -2.08 10.45 -10.06
N LEU A 34 -1.75 11.06 -11.20
CA LEU A 34 -2.72 11.35 -12.25
C LEU A 34 -3.34 10.08 -12.82
N ILE A 35 -2.53 9.03 -13.03
CA ILE A 35 -3.02 7.73 -13.50
C ILE A 35 -4.00 7.14 -12.47
N ASN A 36 -3.65 7.16 -11.18
CA ASN A 36 -4.50 6.62 -10.12
C ASN A 36 -5.83 7.40 -9.97
N ILE A 37 -5.79 8.73 -10.06
CA ILE A 37 -7.01 9.56 -10.05
C ILE A 37 -7.87 9.25 -11.28
N SER A 38 -7.26 9.11 -12.46
CA SER A 38 -7.98 8.78 -13.70
C SER A 38 -8.64 7.40 -13.62
N LEU A 39 -7.91 6.41 -13.08
CA LEU A 39 -8.43 5.06 -12.85
C LEU A 39 -9.60 5.07 -11.85
N LEU A 40 -9.47 5.79 -10.74
CA LEU A 40 -10.53 5.93 -9.75
C LEU A 40 -11.76 6.59 -10.37
N PHE A 41 -11.59 7.68 -11.10
CA PHE A 41 -12.67 8.38 -11.79
C PHE A 41 -13.37 7.47 -12.80
N LEU A 42 -12.61 6.71 -13.60
CA LEU A 42 -13.14 5.74 -14.55
C LEU A 42 -13.98 4.67 -13.84
N LEU A 43 -13.44 4.01 -12.80
CA LEU A 43 -14.13 2.93 -12.11
C LEU A 43 -15.37 3.41 -11.35
N VAL A 44 -15.32 4.60 -10.74
CA VAL A 44 -16.48 5.21 -10.08
C VAL A 44 -17.54 5.61 -11.12
N SER A 45 -17.14 6.15 -12.28
CA SER A 45 -18.08 6.49 -13.36
C SER A 45 -18.77 5.26 -13.91
N LEU A 46 -18.03 4.17 -14.14
CA LEU A 46 -18.60 2.88 -14.54
C LEU A 46 -19.52 2.33 -13.46
N TYR A 47 -19.12 2.43 -12.20
CA TYR A 47 -19.95 1.99 -11.07
C TYR A 47 -21.28 2.73 -11.04
N VAL A 48 -21.28 4.07 -11.01
CA VAL A 48 -22.51 4.87 -10.97
C VAL A 48 -23.35 4.64 -12.22
N GLY A 49 -22.74 4.55 -13.40
CA GLY A 49 -23.46 4.35 -14.67
C GLY A 49 -24.09 2.97 -14.85
N TYR A 50 -23.47 1.92 -14.29
CA TYR A 50 -23.94 0.53 -14.46
C TYR A 50 -24.53 -0.08 -13.19
N PHE A 51 -24.55 0.64 -12.06
CA PHE A 51 -24.99 0.09 -10.77
C PHE A 51 -26.38 -0.52 -10.83
N ASP A 52 -27.39 0.22 -11.32
CA ASP A 52 -28.76 -0.29 -11.35
C ASP A 52 -28.91 -1.48 -12.31
N VAL A 53 -28.17 -1.51 -13.42
CA VAL A 53 -28.17 -2.63 -14.38
C VAL A 53 -27.57 -3.89 -13.75
N VAL A 54 -26.42 -3.76 -13.10
CA VAL A 54 -25.75 -4.87 -12.42
C VAL A 54 -26.58 -5.35 -11.23
N PHE A 55 -27.10 -4.42 -10.41
CA PHE A 55 -27.94 -4.73 -9.27
C PHE A 55 -29.21 -5.46 -9.68
N THR A 56 -29.94 -4.96 -10.68
CA THR A 56 -31.19 -5.62 -11.14
C THR A 56 -30.91 -7.00 -11.72
N SER A 57 -29.82 -7.16 -12.48
CA SER A 57 -29.45 -8.44 -13.09
C SER A 57 -29.11 -9.51 -12.05
N ILE A 58 -28.38 -9.15 -11.00
CA ILE A 58 -27.97 -10.06 -9.92
C ILE A 58 -29.10 -10.30 -8.92
N SER A 59 -29.90 -9.27 -8.63
CA SER A 59 -30.90 -9.32 -7.56
C SER A 59 -32.26 -9.85 -8.04
N LYS A 60 -32.56 -9.85 -9.34
CA LYS A 60 -33.82 -10.36 -9.90
C LYS A 60 -34.21 -11.77 -9.43
N PRO A 61 -33.30 -12.76 -9.31
CA PRO A 61 -33.66 -14.08 -8.77
C PRO A 61 -34.02 -14.07 -7.28
N ILE A 62 -33.52 -13.09 -6.53
CA ILE A 62 -33.59 -13.03 -5.06
C ILE A 62 -34.79 -12.17 -4.62
N ILE A 63 -35.02 -11.05 -5.30
CA ILE A 63 -36.00 -10.01 -4.92
C ILE A 63 -36.97 -9.63 -6.06
N GLY A 64 -36.98 -10.38 -7.17
CA GLY A 64 -37.95 -10.20 -8.27
C GLY A 64 -39.37 -10.68 -7.96
N TRP A 65 -39.66 -11.03 -6.71
CA TRP A 65 -40.98 -11.46 -6.24
C TRP A 65 -41.81 -10.21 -6.01
N ASP A 66 -42.75 -9.94 -6.91
CA ASP A 66 -43.61 -8.76 -6.83
C ASP A 66 -45.06 -9.17 -6.55
N ILE A 67 -45.69 -8.51 -5.58
CA ILE A 67 -47.10 -8.72 -5.24
C ILE A 67 -47.91 -7.82 -6.16
N LYS A 68 -48.49 -8.40 -7.22
CA LYS A 68 -49.14 -7.64 -8.30
C LYS A 68 -50.45 -6.93 -7.90
N ASP A 69 -51.00 -7.19 -6.72
CA ASP A 69 -52.26 -6.55 -6.30
C ASP A 69 -52.44 -6.56 -4.77
N PRO A 70 -52.04 -5.49 -4.04
CA PRO A 70 -52.21 -5.41 -2.60
C PRO A 70 -53.62 -4.92 -2.25
N SER A 71 -54.64 -5.73 -2.54
CA SER A 71 -56.05 -5.35 -2.38
C SER A 71 -56.54 -5.31 -0.92
N ASN A 72 -55.79 -5.87 0.04
CA ASN A 72 -56.10 -5.86 1.48
C ASN A 72 -54.94 -5.31 2.32
N PHE A 73 -55.25 -4.76 3.50
CA PHE A 73 -54.28 -4.17 4.46
C PHE A 73 -53.05 -5.06 4.76
N LEU A 74 -53.24 -6.38 4.89
CA LEU A 74 -52.16 -7.34 5.11
C LEU A 74 -51.18 -7.39 3.92
N TRP A 75 -51.67 -7.28 2.68
CA TRP A 75 -50.84 -7.27 1.49
C TRP A 75 -50.04 -5.96 1.36
N THR A 76 -50.62 -4.82 1.77
CA THR A 76 -49.92 -3.54 1.83
C THR A 76 -48.76 -3.55 2.85
N ILE A 77 -48.97 -4.18 4.02
CA ILE A 77 -47.90 -4.37 5.02
C ILE A 77 -46.80 -5.28 4.47
N LEU A 78 -47.17 -6.38 3.82
CA LEU A 78 -46.21 -7.31 3.24
C LEU A 78 -45.38 -6.67 2.13
N ASP A 79 -46.01 -5.90 1.24
CA ASP A 79 -45.31 -5.15 0.19
C ASP A 79 -44.37 -4.08 0.78
N SER A 80 -44.82 -3.36 1.81
CA SER A 80 -43.98 -2.38 2.53
C SER A 80 -42.76 -3.04 3.20
N ALA A 81 -42.93 -4.23 3.79
CA ALA A 81 -41.84 -5.00 4.37
C ALA A 81 -40.86 -5.49 3.28
N LEU A 82 -41.37 -5.96 2.14
CA LEU A 82 -40.54 -6.35 1.00
C LEU A 82 -39.78 -5.16 0.40
N TRP A 83 -40.38 -3.96 0.35
CA TRP A 83 -39.70 -2.73 -0.06
C TRP A 83 -38.54 -2.39 0.86
N LEU A 84 -38.72 -2.48 2.19
CA LEU A 84 -37.65 -2.28 3.17
C LEU A 84 -36.51 -3.29 2.97
N VAL A 85 -36.83 -4.58 2.83
CA VAL A 85 -35.83 -5.62 2.59
C VAL A 85 -35.05 -5.35 1.29
N ARG A 86 -35.75 -4.99 0.20
CA ARG A 86 -35.13 -4.62 -1.09
C ARG A 86 -34.20 -3.42 -0.93
N GLY A 87 -34.61 -2.39 -0.18
CA GLY A 87 -33.78 -1.22 0.12
C GLY A 87 -32.52 -1.57 0.90
N VAL A 88 -32.63 -2.37 1.96
CA VAL A 88 -31.49 -2.83 2.76
C VAL A 88 -30.51 -3.64 1.91
N ILE A 89 -31.01 -4.58 1.09
CA ILE A 89 -30.17 -5.37 0.17
C ILE A 89 -29.46 -4.45 -0.84
N LYS A 90 -30.16 -3.44 -1.40
CA LYS A 90 -29.56 -2.46 -2.31
C LYS A 90 -28.43 -1.69 -1.66
N ILE A 91 -28.60 -1.26 -0.40
CA ILE A 91 -27.56 -0.54 0.37
C ILE A 91 -26.35 -1.45 0.64
N ILE A 92 -26.58 -2.69 1.09
CA ILE A 92 -25.50 -3.66 1.34
C ILE A 92 -24.73 -3.94 0.04
N PHE A 93 -25.44 -4.17 -1.07
CA PHE A 93 -24.84 -4.40 -2.38
C PHE A 93 -24.04 -3.18 -2.85
N PHE A 94 -24.57 -1.97 -2.64
CA PHE A 94 -23.87 -0.71 -2.91
C PHE A 94 -22.52 -0.66 -2.17
N ILE A 95 -22.53 -0.87 -0.85
CA ILE A 95 -21.32 -0.83 -0.02
C ILE A 95 -20.32 -1.92 -0.47
N LEU A 96 -20.77 -3.15 -0.72
CA LEU A 96 -19.92 -4.24 -1.16
C LEU A 96 -19.23 -3.95 -2.50
N CYS A 97 -19.97 -3.45 -3.49
CA CYS A 97 -19.38 -3.06 -4.77
C CYS A 97 -18.38 -1.92 -4.60
N LEU A 98 -18.68 -0.93 -3.75
CA LEU A 98 -17.77 0.17 -3.46
C LEU A 98 -16.46 -0.34 -2.81
N MET A 99 -16.56 -1.29 -1.87
CA MET A 99 -15.39 -1.96 -1.28
C MET A 99 -14.56 -2.70 -2.34
N ILE A 100 -15.20 -3.45 -3.23
CA ILE A 100 -14.52 -4.16 -4.33
C ILE A 100 -13.78 -3.16 -5.23
N ILE A 101 -14.41 -2.05 -5.60
CA ILE A 101 -13.78 -1.00 -6.42
C ILE A 101 -12.56 -0.42 -5.69
N PHE A 102 -12.68 -0.12 -4.40
CA PHE A 102 -11.56 0.39 -3.62
C PHE A 102 -10.39 -0.60 -3.58
N VAL A 103 -10.67 -1.89 -3.38
CA VAL A 103 -9.66 -2.96 -3.42
C VAL A 103 -9.01 -3.05 -4.80
N LEU A 104 -9.79 -3.04 -5.88
CA LEU A 104 -9.27 -3.08 -7.25
C LEU A 104 -8.37 -1.88 -7.56
N VAL A 105 -8.81 -0.66 -7.21
CA VAL A 105 -8.01 0.56 -7.34
C VAL A 105 -6.70 0.41 -6.56
N TYR A 106 -6.76 -0.01 -5.30
CA TYR A 106 -5.56 -0.20 -4.47
C TYR A 106 -4.55 -1.16 -5.10
N PHE A 107 -5.00 -2.33 -5.55
CA PHE A 107 -4.13 -3.33 -6.19
C PHE A 107 -3.50 -2.80 -7.48
N ILE A 108 -4.31 -2.22 -8.38
CA ILE A 108 -3.82 -1.69 -9.65
C ILE A 108 -2.86 -0.51 -9.41
N SER A 109 -3.22 0.42 -8.52
CA SER A 109 -2.37 1.55 -8.13
C SER A 109 -1.03 1.09 -7.54
N SER A 110 -1.01 0.03 -6.72
CA SER A 110 0.24 -0.50 -6.19
C SER A 110 1.19 -0.99 -7.29
N ILE A 111 0.65 -1.68 -8.30
CA ILE A 111 1.43 -2.15 -9.45
C ILE A 111 1.96 -0.97 -10.27
N ILE A 112 1.11 0.04 -10.50
CA ILE A 112 1.47 1.25 -11.26
C ILE A 112 2.54 2.06 -10.51
N ASN A 113 2.43 2.19 -9.19
CA ASN A 113 3.34 3.03 -8.39
C ASN A 113 4.74 2.42 -8.22
N SER A 114 4.84 1.08 -8.15
CA SER A 114 6.11 0.36 -7.96
C SER A 114 7.27 0.84 -8.85
N PRO A 115 7.14 0.93 -10.20
CA PRO A 115 8.22 1.41 -11.06
C PRO A 115 8.61 2.87 -10.79
N PHE A 116 7.66 3.73 -10.43
CA PHE A 116 7.98 5.13 -10.10
C PHE A 116 8.77 5.24 -8.80
N TYR A 117 8.50 4.37 -7.83
CA TYR A 117 9.28 4.29 -6.60
C TYR A 117 10.73 3.85 -6.86
N GLU A 118 10.94 2.85 -7.73
CA GLU A 118 12.29 2.45 -8.15
C GLU A 118 13.05 3.61 -8.83
N VAL A 119 12.39 4.33 -9.75
CA VAL A 119 13.00 5.48 -10.46
C VAL A 119 13.32 6.64 -9.50
N LEU A 120 12.45 6.91 -8.52
CA LEU A 120 12.73 7.92 -7.49
C LEU A 120 13.99 7.57 -6.71
N ALA A 121 14.13 6.32 -6.25
CA ALA A 121 15.31 5.85 -5.55
C ALA A 121 16.56 5.93 -6.44
N GLU A 122 16.46 5.53 -7.70
CA GLU A 122 17.54 5.59 -8.69
C GLU A 122 18.07 7.02 -8.85
N LYS A 123 17.19 8.00 -9.06
CA LYS A 123 17.58 9.41 -9.23
C LYS A 123 18.18 10.00 -7.95
N VAL A 124 17.74 9.58 -6.77
CA VAL A 124 18.37 10.00 -5.51
C VAL A 124 19.78 9.41 -5.40
N LEU A 125 19.99 8.14 -5.78
CA LEU A 125 21.32 7.50 -5.76
C LEU A 125 22.29 8.13 -6.75
N ILE A 126 21.85 8.40 -7.99
CA ILE A 126 22.66 9.07 -9.01
C ILE A 126 23.12 10.44 -8.51
N LYS A 127 22.21 11.21 -7.90
CA LYS A 127 22.54 12.52 -7.34
C LYS A 127 23.56 12.47 -6.19
N HIS A 128 23.68 11.34 -5.50
CA HIS A 128 24.68 11.11 -4.46
C HIS A 128 25.92 10.34 -4.96
N GLY A 129 26.06 10.12 -6.28
CA GLY A 129 27.21 9.42 -6.87
C GLY A 129 27.29 7.94 -6.52
N LEU A 130 26.18 7.32 -6.11
CA LEU A 130 26.12 5.91 -5.68
C LEU A 130 25.59 4.95 -6.74
N LEU A 131 25.21 5.48 -7.91
CA LEU A 131 24.78 4.77 -9.09
C LEU A 131 25.12 5.59 -10.34
N SER A 132 25.50 4.93 -11.43
CA SER A 132 25.78 5.57 -12.73
C SER A 132 24.56 5.46 -13.64
N GLU A 133 24.37 6.45 -14.52
CA GLU A 133 23.34 6.35 -15.58
C GLU A 133 23.84 5.37 -16.66
N GLU A 134 23.21 4.19 -16.74
CA GLU A 134 23.48 3.21 -17.78
C GLU A 134 22.44 3.27 -18.91
N PRO A 135 22.83 3.00 -20.17
CA PRO A 135 21.88 2.91 -21.27
C PRO A 135 20.92 1.74 -21.08
N PHE A 136 19.64 1.94 -21.44
CA PHE A 136 18.60 0.92 -21.30
C PHE A 136 18.94 -0.35 -22.11
N LYS A 137 18.90 -1.50 -21.45
CA LYS A 137 19.06 -2.82 -22.07
C LYS A 137 17.89 -3.72 -21.69
N PHE A 138 17.07 -4.09 -22.66
CA PHE A 138 15.83 -4.87 -22.43
C PHE A 138 16.06 -6.19 -21.66
N ASN A 139 17.13 -6.92 -21.96
CA ASN A 139 17.47 -8.16 -21.25
C ASN A 139 17.84 -7.90 -19.77
N LEU A 140 18.50 -6.77 -19.46
CA LEU A 140 18.79 -6.39 -18.07
C LEU A 140 17.53 -5.92 -17.35
N PHE A 141 16.62 -5.25 -18.07
CA PHE A 141 15.33 -4.81 -17.54
C PHE A 141 14.46 -6.00 -17.09
N LEU A 142 14.25 -6.99 -17.96
CA LEU A 142 13.47 -8.19 -17.59
C LEU A 142 14.05 -8.93 -16.38
N LYS A 143 15.38 -9.09 -16.32
CA LYS A 143 16.05 -9.68 -15.15
C LYS A 143 15.84 -8.85 -13.88
N SER A 144 15.84 -7.52 -14.00
CA SER A 144 15.57 -6.61 -12.88
C SER A 144 14.14 -6.75 -12.37
N VAL A 145 13.15 -6.80 -13.27
CA VAL A 145 11.74 -6.97 -12.92
C VAL A 145 11.52 -8.29 -12.19
N LEU A 146 12.02 -9.41 -12.73
CA LEU A 146 11.90 -10.72 -12.08
C LEU A 146 12.57 -10.76 -10.70
N HIS A 147 13.74 -10.12 -10.57
CA HIS A 147 14.43 -10.02 -9.30
C HIS A 147 13.64 -9.18 -8.28
N SER A 148 13.13 -8.01 -8.70
CA SER A 148 12.29 -7.13 -7.88
C SER A 148 11.04 -7.88 -7.38
N LEU A 149 10.33 -8.58 -8.28
CA LEU A 149 9.18 -9.42 -7.92
C LEU A 149 9.54 -10.49 -6.88
N LYS A 150 10.67 -11.19 -7.05
CA LYS A 150 11.11 -12.22 -6.09
C LYS A 150 11.35 -11.63 -4.70
N ILE A 151 11.96 -10.44 -4.62
CA ILE A 151 12.18 -9.73 -3.35
C ILE A 151 10.85 -9.32 -2.72
N GLU A 152 9.94 -8.73 -3.50
CA GLU A 152 8.63 -8.32 -3.02
C GLU A 152 7.78 -9.50 -2.53
N PHE A 153 7.76 -10.62 -3.26
CA PHE A 153 7.11 -11.85 -2.79
C PHE A 153 7.70 -12.37 -1.48
N SER A 154 9.03 -12.29 -1.32
CA SER A 154 9.69 -12.72 -0.08
C SER A 154 9.32 -11.80 1.11
N LYS A 155 9.20 -10.49 0.87
CA LYS A 155 8.72 -9.52 1.88
C LYS A 155 7.27 -9.78 2.27
N ILE A 156 6.39 -10.04 1.29
CA ILE A 156 4.99 -10.38 1.53
C ILE A 156 4.90 -11.66 2.34
N PHE A 157 5.67 -12.70 1.98
CA PHE A 157 5.70 -13.96 2.72
C PHE A 157 6.15 -13.76 4.17
N LEU A 158 7.24 -13.01 4.40
CA LEU A 158 7.71 -12.64 5.74
C LEU A 158 6.62 -11.91 6.54
N PHE A 159 5.98 -10.91 5.92
CA PHE A 159 4.93 -10.11 6.56
C PHE A 159 3.75 -10.98 6.96
N VAL A 160 3.22 -11.80 6.04
CA VAL A 160 2.06 -12.66 6.29
C VAL A 160 2.38 -13.70 7.37
N PHE A 161 3.51 -14.40 7.25
CA PHE A 161 3.87 -15.46 8.18
C PHE A 161 4.06 -14.95 9.62
N VAL A 162 4.79 -13.85 9.80
CA VAL A 162 5.02 -13.27 11.13
C VAL A 162 3.75 -12.62 11.68
N SER A 163 2.98 -11.91 10.85
CA SER A 163 1.73 -11.27 11.28
C SER A 163 0.71 -12.31 11.73
N LEU A 164 0.61 -13.45 11.06
CA LEU A 164 -0.25 -14.57 11.49
C LEU A 164 0.19 -15.11 12.85
N GLY A 165 1.50 -15.29 13.07
CA GLY A 165 2.03 -15.71 14.37
C GLY A 165 1.69 -14.73 15.49
N LEU A 166 1.91 -13.43 15.26
CA LEU A 166 1.57 -12.38 16.22
C LEU A 166 0.06 -12.27 16.47
N PHE A 167 -0.76 -12.47 15.43
CA PHE A 167 -2.21 -12.49 15.54
C PHE A 167 -2.71 -13.66 16.41
N VAL A 168 -2.17 -14.87 16.23
CA VAL A 168 -2.54 -16.01 17.07
C VAL A 168 -2.10 -15.76 18.52
N MET A 169 -0.90 -15.22 18.73
CA MET A 169 -0.39 -14.92 20.07
C MET A 169 -1.14 -13.76 20.76
N SER A 170 -1.75 -12.84 20.02
CA SER A 170 -2.52 -11.72 20.60
C SER A 170 -3.81 -12.16 21.30
N TRP A 171 -4.28 -13.38 21.06
CA TRP A 171 -5.48 -13.94 21.69
C TRP A 171 -5.24 -14.46 23.12
N VAL A 172 -3.98 -14.50 23.57
CA VAL A 172 -3.65 -14.91 24.94
C VAL A 172 -3.99 -13.77 25.91
N PRO A 173 -4.91 -13.92 26.88
CA PRO A 173 -5.48 -12.79 27.63
C PRO A 173 -4.47 -11.90 28.39
N ILE A 174 -3.36 -12.45 28.88
CA ILE A 174 -2.38 -11.73 29.71
C ILE A 174 -1.28 -11.09 28.86
N VAL A 175 -0.76 -11.82 27.87
CA VAL A 175 0.38 -11.38 27.04
C VAL A 175 -0.06 -10.82 25.68
N GLY A 176 -1.35 -10.97 25.33
CA GLY A 176 -1.92 -10.56 24.06
C GLY A 176 -1.69 -9.09 23.70
N PRO A 177 -1.89 -8.14 24.64
CA PRO A 177 -1.58 -6.73 24.39
C PRO A 177 -0.12 -6.47 24.00
N LEU A 178 0.83 -7.24 24.55
CA LEU A 178 2.25 -7.14 24.17
C LEU A 178 2.47 -7.58 22.72
N PHE A 179 1.83 -8.68 22.29
CA PHE A 179 1.91 -9.15 20.91
C PHE A 179 1.22 -8.20 19.92
N SER A 180 0.12 -7.56 20.32
CA SER A 180 -0.51 -6.50 19.52
C SER A 180 0.44 -5.31 19.32
N LEU A 181 1.14 -4.88 20.37
CA LEU A 181 2.14 -3.82 20.28
C LEU A 181 3.32 -4.23 19.38
N LEU A 182 3.80 -5.47 19.51
CA LEU A 182 4.83 -6.02 18.62
C LEU A 182 4.35 -6.07 17.16
N GLY A 183 3.07 -6.35 16.92
CA GLY A 183 2.46 -6.31 15.59
C GLY A 183 2.51 -4.92 14.97
N ILE A 184 2.27 -3.87 15.75
CA ILE A 184 2.39 -2.48 15.29
C ILE A 184 3.85 -2.17 14.93
N LEU A 185 4.80 -2.48 15.83
CA LEU A 185 6.23 -2.25 15.58
C LEU A 185 6.74 -3.03 14.37
N PHE A 186 6.29 -4.28 14.22
CA PHE A 186 6.62 -5.12 13.08
C PHE A 186 6.07 -4.54 11.78
N THR A 187 4.81 -4.09 11.77
CA THR A 187 4.18 -3.47 10.60
C THR A 187 4.91 -2.18 10.19
N SER A 188 5.27 -1.32 11.16
CA SER A 188 6.08 -0.14 10.88
C SER A 188 7.45 -0.51 10.32
N TRP A 189 8.09 -1.54 10.86
CA TRP A 189 9.39 -2.02 10.38
C TRP A 189 9.33 -2.59 8.96
N THR A 190 8.34 -3.44 8.65
CA THR A 190 8.17 -4.02 7.30
C THR A 190 7.79 -2.97 6.27
N PHE A 191 6.94 -2.00 6.66
CA PHE A 191 6.59 -0.88 5.79
C PHE A 191 7.83 -0.04 5.45
N ALA A 192 8.61 0.33 6.47
CA ALA A 192 9.87 1.05 6.28
C ALA A 192 10.90 0.24 5.49
N MET A 193 10.98 -1.07 5.68
CA MET A 193 11.82 -1.97 4.86
C MET A 193 11.42 -1.84 3.39
N GLY A 194 10.13 -1.88 3.05
CA GLY A 194 9.65 -1.72 1.67
C GLY A 194 10.18 -0.44 1.01
N LEU A 195 10.07 0.69 1.70
CA LEU A 195 10.43 2.00 1.15
C LEU A 195 11.93 2.31 1.14
N SER A 196 12.69 1.74 2.07
CA SER A 196 14.13 2.02 2.23
C SER A 196 15.05 1.07 1.47
N THR A 197 14.50 -0.03 0.93
CA THR A 197 15.30 -1.09 0.29
C THR A 197 15.26 -1.06 -1.24
N TYR A 198 14.56 -0.10 -1.86
CA TYR A 198 14.65 0.13 -3.32
C TYR A 198 16.10 0.27 -3.81
N PRO A 199 17.01 0.99 -3.12
CA PRO A 199 18.43 1.00 -3.49
C PRO A 199 19.12 -0.36 -3.52
N MET A 200 18.71 -1.27 -2.64
CA MET A 200 19.25 -2.63 -2.59
C MET A 200 18.74 -3.47 -3.75
N VAL A 201 17.46 -3.31 -4.10
CA VAL A 201 16.84 -3.96 -5.27
C VAL A 201 17.51 -3.48 -6.56
N LEU A 202 17.76 -2.17 -6.71
CA LEU A 202 18.50 -1.60 -7.86
C LEU A 202 19.92 -2.17 -7.97
N LYS A 203 20.55 -2.51 -6.84
CA LYS A 203 21.87 -3.17 -6.78
C LYS A 203 21.80 -4.70 -6.79
N ARG A 204 20.63 -5.27 -7.06
CA ARG A 204 20.37 -6.72 -7.15
C ARG A 204 20.73 -7.51 -5.89
N ALA A 205 20.56 -6.91 -4.73
CA ALA A 205 20.81 -7.55 -3.44
C ALA A 205 19.84 -8.74 -3.22
N SER A 206 20.31 -9.80 -2.57
CA SER A 206 19.44 -10.93 -2.22
C SER A 206 18.46 -10.55 -1.11
N PHE A 207 17.38 -11.33 -0.94
CA PHE A 207 16.46 -11.13 0.18
C PHE A 207 17.16 -11.26 1.55
N ASN A 208 18.17 -12.12 1.65
CA ASN A 208 18.97 -12.26 2.86
C ASN A 208 19.76 -10.99 3.16
N ASP A 209 20.30 -10.32 2.14
CA ASP A 209 20.98 -9.03 2.30
C ASP A 209 19.99 -7.95 2.77
N VAL A 210 18.81 -7.90 2.16
CA VAL A 210 17.73 -6.99 2.53
C VAL A 210 17.33 -7.20 3.98
N LEU A 211 17.04 -8.44 4.37
CA LEU A 211 16.64 -8.80 5.73
C LEU A 211 17.75 -8.50 6.75
N GLY A 212 19.00 -8.81 6.41
CA GLY A 212 20.16 -8.53 7.25
C GLY A 212 20.36 -7.02 7.46
N TRP A 213 20.28 -6.22 6.40
CA TRP A 213 20.39 -4.76 6.47
C TRP A 213 19.24 -4.14 7.29
N SER A 214 18.00 -4.59 7.06
CA SER A 214 16.84 -4.08 7.79
C SER A 214 16.87 -4.47 9.27
N SER A 215 17.39 -5.64 9.61
CA SER A 215 17.57 -6.10 11.00
C SER A 215 18.63 -5.28 11.72
N GLN A 216 19.73 -4.94 11.05
CA GLN A 216 20.78 -4.05 11.58
C GLN A 216 20.26 -2.62 11.81
N ASN A 217 19.29 -2.17 11.00
CA ASN A 217 18.70 -0.83 11.10
C ASN A 217 17.31 -0.82 11.79
N LYS A 218 16.97 -1.85 12.58
CA LYS A 218 15.60 -2.09 13.09
C LYS A 218 14.94 -0.87 13.74
N PHE A 219 15.61 -0.19 14.66
CA PHE A 219 15.02 0.94 15.37
C PHE A 219 14.82 2.16 14.47
N ARG A 220 15.75 2.40 13.54
CA ARG A 220 15.63 3.44 12.52
C ARG A 220 14.45 3.18 11.59
N LEU A 221 14.28 1.94 11.13
CA LEU A 221 13.15 1.57 10.29
C LEU A 221 11.82 1.65 11.03
N ILE A 222 11.75 1.21 12.30
CA ILE A 222 10.54 1.37 13.12
C ILE A 222 10.15 2.86 13.20
N GLY A 223 11.07 3.74 13.58
CA GLY A 223 10.78 5.18 13.68
C GLY A 223 10.39 5.79 12.33
N PHE A 224 11.03 5.36 11.24
CA PHE A 224 10.70 5.80 9.89
C PHE A 224 9.29 5.37 9.45
N GLY A 225 8.87 4.14 9.78
CA GLY A 225 7.60 3.56 9.36
C GLY A 225 6.40 3.88 10.24
N LEU A 226 6.58 4.57 11.37
CA LEU A 226 5.48 4.96 12.26
C LEU A 226 4.33 5.74 11.58
N PRO A 227 4.59 6.70 10.67
CA PRO A 227 3.51 7.42 9.99
C PRO A 227 2.56 6.52 9.19
N ALA A 228 2.99 5.31 8.83
CA ALA A 228 2.17 4.33 8.13
C ALA A 228 1.01 3.79 8.98
N ILE A 229 1.07 3.96 10.30
CA ILE A 229 -0.01 3.57 11.21
C ILE A 229 -1.24 4.45 11.01
N ILE A 230 -1.05 5.71 10.57
CA ILE A 230 -2.15 6.64 10.33
C ILE A 230 -2.80 6.28 8.99
N PRO A 231 -4.06 5.81 8.98
CA PRO A 231 -4.76 5.46 7.75
C PRO A 231 -4.81 6.66 6.79
N PHE A 232 -4.76 6.39 5.49
CA PHE A 232 -4.77 7.37 4.40
C PHE A 232 -3.56 8.34 4.35
N PHE A 233 -2.88 8.58 5.48
CA PHE A 233 -1.69 9.42 5.54
C PHE A 233 -0.59 8.87 4.63
N GLY A 234 -0.38 7.54 4.64
CA GLY A 234 0.54 6.81 3.77
C GLY A 234 0.44 7.17 2.27
N LEU A 235 -0.77 7.36 1.75
CA LEU A 235 -1.00 7.56 0.31
C LEU A 235 -0.42 8.88 -0.21
N LEU A 236 -0.48 9.94 0.60
CA LEU A 236 0.08 11.24 0.24
C LEU A 236 1.60 11.29 0.43
N ILE A 237 2.12 10.42 1.30
CA ILE A 237 3.49 10.51 1.78
C ILE A 237 4.47 9.53 1.14
N MET A 238 3.97 8.46 0.51
CA MET A 238 4.81 7.38 -0.01
C MET A 238 5.92 7.87 -0.95
N ASN A 239 5.63 8.79 -1.88
CA ASN A 239 6.64 9.30 -2.83
C ASN A 239 7.85 9.93 -2.12
N PHE A 240 7.61 10.75 -1.09
CA PHE A 240 8.71 11.37 -0.35
C PHE A 240 9.29 10.45 0.72
N GLN A 241 8.54 9.45 1.19
CA GLN A 241 9.11 8.39 2.02
C GLN A 241 10.03 7.47 1.22
N VAL A 242 9.79 7.22 -0.07
CA VAL A 242 10.78 6.50 -0.91
C VAL A 242 12.10 7.28 -0.94
N VAL A 243 12.04 8.61 -1.09
CA VAL A 243 13.23 9.47 -1.00
C VAL A 243 13.86 9.39 0.39
N GLY A 244 13.07 9.52 1.47
CA GLY A 244 13.55 9.44 2.85
C GLY A 244 14.21 8.09 3.17
N GLY A 245 13.60 6.99 2.73
CA GLY A 245 14.13 5.64 2.85
C GLY A 245 15.42 5.45 2.06
N THR A 246 15.52 6.05 0.88
CA THR A 246 16.77 6.07 0.11
C THR A 246 17.87 6.84 0.85
N LEU A 247 17.55 7.97 1.48
CA LEU A 247 18.51 8.72 2.31
C LEU A 247 18.97 7.90 3.54
N ILE A 248 18.07 7.15 4.18
CA ILE A 248 18.43 6.21 5.25
C ILE A 248 19.45 5.19 4.75
N TYR A 249 19.21 4.60 3.57
CA TYR A 249 20.13 3.64 2.96
C TYR A 249 21.52 4.24 2.71
N ILE A 250 21.56 5.45 2.14
CA ILE A 250 22.81 6.18 1.85
C ILE A 250 23.60 6.43 3.13
N LYS A 251 22.95 6.95 4.17
CA LYS A 251 23.57 7.21 5.47
C LYS A 251 24.08 5.93 6.15
N ALA A 252 23.33 4.83 6.04
CA ALA A 252 23.74 3.55 6.60
C ALA A 252 24.91 2.92 5.84
N THR A 253 25.06 3.20 4.54
CA THR A 253 26.20 2.71 3.74
C THR A 253 27.45 3.58 3.88
N SER A 254 27.31 4.90 4.09
CA SER A 254 28.46 5.77 4.37
C SER A 254 29.14 5.43 5.69
N ASN A 255 28.36 5.15 6.75
CA ASN A 255 28.88 4.81 8.07
C ASN A 255 29.61 3.45 8.14
N LYS A 256 29.47 2.59 7.12
CA LYS A 256 30.20 1.32 7.01
C LYS A 256 31.53 1.45 6.27
N ARG A 257 31.77 2.58 5.60
CA ARG A 257 33.00 2.86 4.84
C ARG A 257 34.00 3.74 5.61
N SER A 258 33.60 4.26 6.78
CA SER A 258 34.44 4.96 7.77
C SER A 258 34.84 4.00 8.88
#